data_AF-A0A7G5EJ16-F1
#
_entry.id   AF-A0A7G5EJ16-F1
#
_cell.length_a   1.000
_cell.length_b   1.000
_cell.length_c   1.000
_cell.angle_alpha   90.00
_cell.angle_beta   90.00
_cell.angle_gamma   90.00
#
_symmetry.space_group_name_H-M   'P 1'
#
loop_
_entity.id
_entity.type
_entity.pdbx_description
1 polymer ?
#
loop_
_entity_poly.entity_id
_entity_poly.type
_entity_poly.pdbx_seq_one_letter_code
_entity_poly.pdbx_strand_id
1 'polypeptide(L)'
;MNAALPLASAPTLPLHSLDEAQWLRAKPLLDENWIHAHPALARALPVVLARDVGQDWHKAGTFRHHLLGVTRTLQLWQQPEDVKLLGLLHSVYGNAFVDLVKFDASSERSQLAALVGEPAEQLVYEFCILSRAQFVQKVLAGAIEADGAVLLDHQGAPRRVEPYTVAAFIIVSMADTIEQWFSWQDDIFSAFPQVPQRPQKAHWMASLWPGPMRPSGRMLSQIASLGLALQHPALKGLLPIPPVFAHCTQGLSASADAAAASLYWSVIQQDQPLTDLDVATGVLEQAVQLNPWVGEPQMVLAQLYLSAGRNADALAAANSALQCFSAWGNAWDKRVQWDAWVAWTRILQQHAKNGNWPERLDKLNNVALRPE
;
A
#
# COMPACT_ATOMS: atom_id res chain seq x y z
N MET A 1 -32.15 -35.45 -26.49
CA MET A 1 -31.11 -35.77 -25.49
C MET A 1 -29.96 -34.81 -25.71
N ASN A 2 -29.99 -33.64 -25.06
CA ASN A 2 -28.84 -32.73 -25.07
C ASN A 2 -27.93 -33.17 -23.91
N ALA A 3 -26.84 -33.83 -24.25
CA ALA A 3 -25.79 -34.12 -23.29
C ALA A 3 -25.22 -32.78 -22.83
N ALA A 4 -25.46 -32.43 -21.56
CA ALA A 4 -24.79 -31.31 -20.93
C ALA A 4 -23.28 -31.60 -20.99
N LEU A 5 -22.54 -30.76 -21.71
CA LEU A 5 -21.08 -30.75 -21.64
C LEU A 5 -20.69 -30.56 -20.17
N PRO A 6 -19.75 -31.34 -19.63
CA PRO A 6 -19.28 -31.13 -18.26
C PRO A 6 -18.74 -29.70 -18.18
N LEU A 7 -19.36 -28.89 -17.31
CA LEU A 7 -18.82 -27.59 -16.90
C LEU A 7 -17.38 -27.83 -16.47
N ALA A 8 -16.43 -27.27 -17.22
CA ALA A 8 -15.04 -27.23 -16.78
C ALA A 8 -15.04 -26.68 -15.35
N SER A 9 -14.40 -27.38 -14.42
CA SER A 9 -14.23 -26.88 -13.06
C SER A 9 -13.63 -25.49 -13.16
N ALA A 10 -14.36 -24.48 -12.69
CA ALA A 10 -13.86 -23.11 -12.68
C ALA A 10 -12.46 -23.11 -12.05
N PRO A 11 -11.46 -22.44 -12.65
CA PRO A 11 -10.12 -22.40 -12.09
C PRO A 11 -10.18 -21.91 -10.65
N THR A 12 -9.51 -22.62 -9.75
CA THR A 12 -9.45 -22.22 -8.33
C THR A 12 -8.66 -20.92 -8.24
N LEU A 13 -9.32 -19.85 -7.78
CA LEU A 13 -8.68 -18.55 -7.61
C LEU A 13 -7.54 -18.62 -6.58
N PRO A 14 -6.46 -17.83 -6.76
CA PRO A 14 -5.31 -17.76 -5.84
C PRO A 14 -5.65 -16.94 -4.58
N LEU A 15 -6.67 -17.35 -3.84
CA LEU A 15 -7.09 -16.70 -2.59
C LEU A 15 -6.16 -17.11 -1.44
N HIS A 16 -5.81 -16.13 -0.61
CA HIS A 16 -5.02 -16.33 0.61
C HIS A 16 -5.91 -16.86 1.74
N SER A 17 -5.31 -17.66 2.60
CA SER A 17 -5.89 -17.99 3.90
C SER A 17 -5.68 -16.83 4.87
N LEU A 18 -6.66 -16.56 5.72
CA LEU A 18 -6.54 -15.56 6.78
C LEU A 18 -5.58 -16.06 7.87
N ASP A 19 -4.46 -15.38 8.05
CA ASP A 19 -3.56 -15.57 9.18
C ASP A 19 -4.11 -14.81 10.39
N GLU A 20 -4.57 -15.56 11.39
CA GLU A 20 -5.15 -15.02 12.61
C GLU A 20 -4.15 -14.16 13.39
N ALA A 21 -2.88 -14.53 13.45
CA ALA A 21 -1.86 -13.75 14.17
C ALA A 21 -1.63 -12.41 13.48
N GLN A 22 -1.67 -12.40 12.14
CA GLN A 22 -1.54 -11.19 11.36
C GLN A 22 -2.76 -10.26 11.51
N TRP A 23 -3.97 -10.82 11.48
CA TRP A 23 -5.19 -10.06 11.76
C TRP A 23 -5.20 -9.48 13.17
N LEU A 24 -4.80 -10.26 14.19
CA LEU A 24 -4.72 -9.79 15.57
C LEU A 24 -3.70 -8.66 15.77
N ARG A 25 -2.65 -8.59 14.94
CA ARG A 25 -1.74 -7.43 14.89
C ARG A 25 -2.35 -6.21 14.22
N ALA A 26 -3.15 -6.40 13.18
CA ALA A 26 -3.79 -5.31 12.44
C ALA A 26 -4.97 -4.68 13.20
N LYS A 27 -5.78 -5.50 13.86
CA LYS A 27 -7.03 -5.09 14.52
C LYS A 27 -6.89 -3.92 15.50
N PRO A 28 -5.88 -3.85 16.39
CA PRO A 28 -5.68 -2.69 17.27
C PRO A 28 -5.39 -1.38 16.54
N LEU A 29 -4.86 -1.44 15.31
CA LEU A 29 -4.53 -0.26 14.50
C LEU A 29 -5.76 0.38 13.83
N LEU A 30 -6.95 -0.23 13.99
CA LEU A 30 -8.23 0.38 13.61
C LEU A 30 -8.66 1.48 14.58
N ASP A 31 -8.16 1.48 15.82
CA ASP A 31 -8.33 2.60 16.74
C ASP A 31 -7.29 3.66 16.40
N GLU A 32 -7.74 4.84 15.95
CA GLU A 32 -6.85 5.97 15.58
C GLU A 32 -5.87 6.38 16.70
N ASN A 33 -6.17 6.04 17.95
CA ASN A 33 -5.30 6.33 19.09
C ASN A 33 -4.09 5.38 19.24
N TRP A 34 -3.97 4.35 18.39
CA TRP A 34 -2.90 3.35 18.48
C TRP A 34 -1.49 3.97 18.55
N ILE A 35 -1.28 5.10 17.85
CA ILE A 35 0.03 5.75 17.78
C ILE A 35 0.44 6.40 19.12
N HIS A 36 -0.54 6.85 19.92
CA HIS A 36 -0.29 7.45 21.22
C HIS A 36 0.15 6.41 22.27
N ALA A 37 -0.15 5.13 22.04
CA ALA A 37 0.30 4.03 22.90
C ALA A 37 1.76 3.62 22.65
N HIS A 38 2.36 4.01 21.51
CA HIS A 38 3.74 3.65 21.18
C HIS A 38 4.75 4.68 21.73
N PRO A 39 5.66 4.32 22.67
CA PRO A 39 6.47 5.30 23.40
C PRO A 39 7.31 6.24 22.52
N ALA A 40 8.05 5.70 21.55
CA ALA A 40 8.89 6.51 20.66
C ALA A 40 8.07 7.43 19.74
N LEU A 41 7.04 6.89 19.07
CA LEU A 41 6.19 7.65 18.16
C LEU A 41 5.38 8.71 18.89
N ALA A 42 4.85 8.40 20.08
CA ALA A 42 4.09 9.34 20.91
C ALA A 42 4.93 10.55 21.37
N ARG A 43 6.25 10.40 21.53
CA ARG A 43 7.15 11.53 21.81
C ARG A 43 7.35 12.43 20.59
N ALA A 44 7.53 11.85 19.41
CA ALA A 44 7.79 12.60 18.18
C ALA A 44 6.52 13.26 17.62
N LEU A 45 5.37 12.60 17.74
CA LEU A 45 4.14 12.99 17.08
C LEU A 45 3.69 14.43 17.37
N PRO A 46 3.67 14.95 18.62
CA PRO A 46 3.28 16.34 18.87
C PRO A 46 4.16 17.36 18.16
N VAL A 47 5.47 17.09 18.07
CA VAL A 47 6.43 17.98 17.40
C VAL A 47 6.17 18.01 15.90
N VAL A 48 5.88 16.86 15.29
CA VAL A 48 5.51 16.76 13.88
C VAL A 48 4.17 17.45 13.61
N LEU A 49 3.16 17.21 14.46
CA LEU A 49 1.83 17.80 14.32
C LEU A 49 1.84 19.32 14.47
N ALA A 50 2.73 19.88 15.31
CA ALA A 50 2.89 21.31 15.49
C ALA A 50 3.46 22.05 14.26
N ARG A 51 3.88 21.32 13.21
CA ARG A 51 4.39 21.89 11.95
C ARG A 51 3.31 22.00 10.86
N ASP A 52 2.05 22.08 11.27
CA ASP A 52 0.86 22.22 10.42
C ASP A 52 0.68 21.10 9.38
N VAL A 53 1.26 19.91 9.61
CA VAL A 53 1.12 18.75 8.72
C VAL A 53 -0.34 18.30 8.53
N GLY A 54 -1.22 18.65 9.47
CA GLY A 54 -2.66 18.42 9.34
C GLY A 54 -3.38 19.40 8.39
N GLN A 55 -2.75 20.52 8.05
CA GLN A 55 -3.27 21.55 7.14
C GLN A 55 -2.64 21.46 5.75
N ASP A 56 -1.48 20.82 5.62
CA ASP A 56 -0.85 20.62 4.31
C ASP A 56 -1.57 19.55 3.50
N TRP A 57 -1.92 19.92 2.27
CA TRP A 57 -2.33 18.97 1.26
C TRP A 57 -1.19 18.01 0.92
N HIS A 58 -1.51 16.73 0.80
CA HIS A 58 -0.59 15.69 0.38
C HIS A 58 -1.30 14.58 -0.41
N LYS A 59 -1.32 14.73 -1.74
CA LYS A 59 -1.78 13.71 -2.71
C LYS A 59 -3.23 13.26 -2.49
N ALA A 60 -3.47 12.23 -1.68
CA ALA A 60 -4.79 11.65 -1.41
C ALA A 60 -5.49 12.26 -0.18
N GLY A 61 -4.76 13.02 0.66
CA GLY A 61 -5.27 13.56 1.92
C GLY A 61 -4.38 14.68 2.46
N THR A 62 -4.23 14.74 3.78
CA THR A 62 -3.29 15.66 4.44
C THR A 62 -1.93 14.99 4.64
N PHE A 63 -0.89 15.78 4.83
CA PHE A 63 0.44 15.23 5.12
C PHE A 63 0.44 14.42 6.42
N ARG A 64 -0.33 14.83 7.43
CA ARG A 64 -0.62 14.03 8.63
C ARG A 64 -1.15 12.65 8.27
N HIS A 65 -2.17 12.57 7.42
CA HIS A 65 -2.78 11.31 7.04
C HIS A 65 -1.75 10.36 6.42
N HIS A 66 -0.96 10.88 5.49
CA HIS A 66 0.11 10.15 4.83
C HIS A 66 1.17 9.61 5.80
N LEU A 67 1.72 10.47 6.67
CA LEU A 67 2.74 10.07 7.65
C LEU A 67 2.22 8.97 8.59
N LEU A 68 0.98 9.09 9.04
CA LEU A 68 0.35 8.07 9.90
C LEU A 68 0.08 6.77 9.14
N GLY A 69 -0.33 6.84 7.87
CA GLY A 69 -0.52 5.68 7.00
C GLY A 69 0.76 4.89 6.79
N VAL A 70 1.87 5.55 6.47
CA VAL A 70 3.18 4.90 6.31
C VAL A 70 3.64 4.29 7.64
N THR A 71 3.53 5.04 8.74
CA THR A 71 3.91 4.55 10.08
C THR A 71 3.08 3.34 10.50
N ARG A 72 1.78 3.30 10.19
CA ARG A 72 0.89 2.16 10.45
C ARG A 72 1.37 0.90 9.74
N THR A 73 1.74 1.01 8.45
CA THR A 73 2.32 -0.11 7.71
C THR A 73 3.61 -0.62 8.36
N LEU A 74 4.52 0.27 8.73
CA LEU A 74 5.79 -0.13 9.36
C LEU A 74 5.61 -0.72 10.77
N GLN A 75 4.64 -0.21 11.54
CA GLN A 75 4.22 -0.80 12.80
C GLN A 75 3.70 -2.23 12.60
N LEU A 76 2.83 -2.43 11.61
CA LEU A 76 2.24 -3.74 11.27
C LEU A 76 3.30 -4.73 10.76
N TRP A 77 4.29 -4.23 10.02
CA TRP A 77 5.45 -4.99 9.55
C TRP A 77 6.51 -5.20 10.63
N GLN A 78 6.22 -4.81 11.88
CA GLN A 78 7.05 -5.04 13.05
C GLN A 78 8.46 -4.46 12.90
N GLN A 79 8.62 -3.36 12.15
CA GLN A 79 9.91 -2.71 11.96
C GLN A 79 10.48 -2.19 13.29
N PRO A 80 11.81 -2.03 13.41
CA PRO A 80 12.41 -1.43 14.60
C PRO A 80 12.02 0.06 14.75
N GLU A 81 12.25 0.61 15.95
CA GLU A 81 11.75 1.95 16.33
C GLU A 81 12.29 3.06 15.41
N ASP A 82 13.56 3.00 15.05
CA ASP A 82 14.24 3.93 14.14
C ASP A 82 13.62 3.92 12.73
N VAL A 83 13.24 2.75 12.20
CA VAL A 83 12.56 2.62 10.91
C VAL A 83 11.12 3.12 10.98
N LYS A 84 10.39 2.91 12.08
CA LYS A 84 9.06 3.51 12.26
C LYS A 84 9.14 5.03 12.37
N LEU A 85 10.13 5.55 13.10
CA LEU A 85 10.42 6.99 13.19
C LEU A 85 10.82 7.56 11.83
N LEU A 86 11.61 6.83 11.05
CA LEU A 86 11.87 7.16 9.65
C LEU A 86 10.55 7.29 8.90
N GLY A 87 9.63 6.33 8.97
CA GLY A 87 8.30 6.45 8.33
C GLY A 87 7.50 7.68 8.76
N LEU A 88 7.52 8.04 10.05
CA LEU A 88 6.84 9.24 10.56
C LEU A 88 7.50 10.55 10.09
N LEU A 89 8.79 10.51 9.74
CA LEU A 89 9.61 11.69 9.49
C LEU A 89 10.23 11.74 8.08
N HIS A 90 9.92 10.78 7.20
CA HIS A 90 10.65 10.52 5.94
C HIS A 90 10.63 11.66 4.90
N SER A 91 9.91 12.74 5.18
CA SER A 91 9.80 13.91 4.30
C SER A 91 9.97 15.25 5.05
N VAL A 92 10.41 15.24 6.31
CA VAL A 92 10.39 16.44 7.16
C VAL A 92 11.44 17.50 6.82
N TYR A 93 12.57 17.12 6.21
CA TYR A 93 13.59 18.07 5.75
C TYR A 93 13.32 18.62 4.33
N GLY A 94 12.12 18.38 3.80
CA GLY A 94 11.84 18.54 2.37
C GLY A 94 12.49 17.44 1.54
N ASN A 95 11.97 17.19 0.34
CA ASN A 95 12.56 16.23 -0.58
C ASN A 95 12.36 16.67 -2.04
N ALA A 96 13.07 16.02 -2.98
CA ALA A 96 13.08 16.38 -4.39
C ALA A 96 11.70 16.34 -5.10
N PHE A 97 10.65 15.85 -4.44
CA PHE A 97 9.31 15.66 -5.02
C PHE A 97 8.23 16.50 -4.36
N VAL A 98 8.48 17.08 -3.17
CA VAL A 98 7.49 17.82 -2.38
C VAL A 98 8.16 18.94 -1.60
N ASP A 99 7.74 20.20 -1.85
CA ASP A 99 8.20 21.40 -1.14
C ASP A 99 7.46 21.58 0.20
N LEU A 100 7.57 20.57 1.08
CA LEU A 100 7.05 20.57 2.44
C LEU A 100 8.21 20.48 3.43
N VAL A 101 9.12 21.46 3.39
CA VAL A 101 10.18 21.57 4.40
C VAL A 101 9.52 21.89 5.74
N LYS A 102 9.57 20.94 6.69
CA LYS A 102 9.04 21.10 8.05
C LYS A 102 10.12 21.37 9.07
N PHE A 103 11.34 20.94 8.78
CA PHE A 103 12.54 21.21 9.56
C PHE A 103 13.63 21.72 8.63
N ASP A 104 14.39 22.71 9.08
CA ASP A 104 15.59 23.16 8.41
C ASP A 104 16.76 22.22 8.73
N ALA A 105 17.19 21.44 7.73
CA ALA A 105 18.29 20.49 7.86
C ALA A 105 19.63 21.14 8.23
N SER A 106 19.78 22.46 8.07
CA SER A 106 21.00 23.19 8.43
C SER A 106 21.05 23.58 9.91
N SER A 107 19.91 23.69 10.58
CA SER A 107 19.83 24.25 11.95
C SER A 107 19.09 23.36 12.96
N GLU A 108 18.19 22.48 12.52
CA GLU A 108 17.27 21.74 13.41
C GLU A 108 17.60 20.25 13.58
N ARG A 109 18.69 19.75 13.00
CA ARG A 109 19.09 18.33 13.10
C ARG A 109 19.40 17.88 14.51
N SER A 110 20.17 18.67 15.27
CA SER A 110 20.54 18.33 16.65
C SER A 110 19.31 18.26 17.56
N GLN A 111 18.32 19.13 17.34
CA GLN A 111 17.06 19.10 18.06
C GLN A 111 16.23 17.85 17.72
N LEU A 112 16.17 17.46 16.44
CA LEU A 112 15.49 16.24 16.05
C LEU A 112 16.19 15.00 16.63
N ALA A 113 17.52 14.93 16.54
CA ALA A 113 18.33 13.85 17.11
C ALA A 113 18.13 13.70 18.62
N ALA A 114 18.02 14.81 19.37
CA ALA A 114 17.71 14.78 20.80
C ALA A 114 16.31 14.21 21.10
N LEU A 115 15.36 14.36 20.18
CA LEU A 115 13.98 13.88 20.33
C LEU A 115 13.83 12.39 19.98
N VAL A 116 14.44 11.97 18.88
CA VAL A 116 14.20 10.65 18.26
C VAL A 116 15.38 9.69 18.36
N GLY A 117 16.54 10.17 18.83
CA GLY A 117 17.81 9.47 18.84
C GLY A 117 18.62 9.70 17.58
N GLU A 118 19.94 9.76 17.73
CA GLU A 118 20.89 9.97 16.63
C GLU A 118 20.78 8.94 15.51
N PRO A 119 20.62 7.61 15.77
CA PRO A 119 20.46 6.65 14.68
C PRO A 119 19.21 6.88 13.82
N ALA A 120 18.09 7.22 14.46
CA ALA A 120 16.83 7.48 13.75
C ALA A 120 16.89 8.79 12.96
N GLU A 121 17.47 9.85 13.54
CA GLU A 121 17.66 11.12 12.83
C GLU A 121 18.58 10.96 11.61
N GLN A 122 19.67 10.20 11.73
CA GLN A 122 20.58 9.96 10.60
C GLN A 122 19.88 9.24 9.45
N LEU A 123 19.03 8.24 9.73
CA LEU A 123 18.21 7.59 8.70
C LEU A 123 17.24 8.57 8.03
N VAL A 124 16.56 9.41 8.81
CA VAL A 124 15.63 10.44 8.31
C VAL A 124 16.37 11.42 7.40
N TYR A 125 17.51 11.91 7.85
CA TYR A 125 18.33 12.85 7.11
C TYR A 125 18.76 12.26 5.76
N GLU A 126 19.36 11.07 5.76
CA GLU A 126 19.81 10.40 4.52
C GLU A 126 18.65 10.14 3.57
N PHE A 127 17.49 9.73 4.07
CA PHE A 127 16.31 9.48 3.23
C PHE A 127 15.78 10.76 2.57
N CYS A 128 15.93 11.92 3.23
CA CYS A 128 15.52 13.20 2.70
C CYS A 128 16.50 13.77 1.66
N ILE A 129 17.81 13.64 1.88
CA ILE A 129 18.82 14.28 1.02
C ILE A 129 19.30 13.43 -0.16
N LEU A 130 19.16 12.10 -0.08
CA LEU A 130 19.57 11.20 -1.14
C LEU A 130 18.46 11.04 -2.19
N SER A 131 18.87 10.86 -3.46
CA SER A 131 17.91 10.71 -4.55
C SER A 131 17.15 9.39 -4.45
N ARG A 132 15.88 9.46 -4.01
CA ARG A 132 14.99 8.28 -3.95
C ARG A 132 14.81 7.61 -5.31
N ALA A 133 14.68 8.40 -6.38
CA ALA A 133 14.58 7.86 -7.74
C ALA A 133 15.84 7.07 -8.10
N GLN A 134 17.03 7.61 -7.84
CA GLN A 134 18.27 6.89 -8.13
C GLN A 134 18.40 5.62 -7.28
N PHE A 135 18.04 5.69 -5.99
CA PHE A 135 18.04 4.54 -5.10
C PHE A 135 17.14 3.41 -5.63
N VAL A 136 15.87 3.72 -5.91
CA VAL A 136 14.91 2.75 -6.47
C VAL A 136 15.43 2.21 -7.81
N GLN A 137 15.99 3.04 -8.68
CA GLN A 137 16.58 2.59 -9.95
C GLN A 137 17.71 1.56 -9.74
N LYS A 138 18.64 1.85 -8.82
CA LYS A 138 19.78 0.97 -8.51
C LYS A 138 19.29 -0.36 -7.93
N VAL A 139 18.39 -0.33 -6.96
CA VAL A 139 17.82 -1.53 -6.34
C VAL A 139 17.09 -2.39 -7.37
N LEU A 140 16.22 -1.79 -8.20
CA LEU A 140 15.48 -2.52 -9.24
C LEU A 140 16.39 -3.09 -10.33
N ALA A 141 17.53 -2.46 -10.58
CA ALA A 141 18.56 -2.97 -11.50
C ALA A 141 19.45 -4.06 -10.88
N GLY A 142 19.25 -4.41 -9.60
CA GLY A 142 20.10 -5.34 -8.86
C GLY A 142 21.49 -4.78 -8.55
N ALA A 143 21.68 -3.47 -8.60
CA ALA A 143 22.94 -2.79 -8.28
C ALA A 143 23.10 -2.62 -6.76
N ILE A 144 23.04 -3.75 -6.05
CA ILE A 144 23.35 -3.91 -4.64
C ILE A 144 24.69 -4.64 -4.57
N GLU A 145 25.66 -4.05 -3.89
CA GLU A 145 27.00 -4.61 -3.72
C GLU A 145 26.95 -5.93 -2.94
N ALA A 146 27.99 -6.76 -3.04
CA ALA A 146 28.04 -8.06 -2.38
C ALA A 146 27.87 -7.97 -0.85
N ASP A 147 28.29 -6.86 -0.25
CA ASP A 147 28.14 -6.56 1.16
C ASP A 147 26.78 -5.94 1.53
N GLY A 148 25.89 -5.71 0.54
CA GLY A 148 24.55 -5.17 0.70
C GLY A 148 24.45 -3.65 0.51
N ALA A 149 25.56 -2.95 0.26
CA ALA A 149 25.52 -1.50 0.08
C ALA A 149 25.00 -1.08 -1.31
N VAL A 150 24.56 0.18 -1.41
CA VAL A 150 24.19 0.81 -2.68
C VAL A 150 24.98 2.10 -2.85
N LEU A 151 25.57 2.29 -4.04
CA LEU A 151 26.27 3.52 -4.39
C LEU A 151 25.32 4.48 -5.14
N LEU A 152 25.13 5.65 -4.55
CA LEU A 152 24.35 6.76 -5.11
C LEU A 152 25.29 7.89 -5.53
N ASP A 153 24.87 8.68 -6.50
CA ASP A 153 25.48 9.98 -6.78
C ASP A 153 24.81 11.03 -5.89
N HIS A 154 25.60 11.80 -5.18
CA HIS A 154 25.12 12.94 -4.42
C HIS A 154 26.03 14.13 -4.70
N GLN A 155 25.51 15.13 -5.41
CA GLN A 155 26.23 16.35 -5.79
C GLN A 155 27.53 16.05 -6.57
N GLY A 156 27.51 15.04 -7.46
CA GLY A 156 28.65 14.66 -8.28
C GLY A 156 29.71 13.82 -7.56
N ALA A 157 29.43 13.37 -6.33
CA ALA A 157 30.30 12.47 -5.57
C ALA A 157 29.56 11.17 -5.23
N PRO A 158 30.24 10.00 -5.27
CA PRO A 158 29.63 8.74 -4.84
C PRO A 158 29.38 8.77 -3.34
N ARG A 159 28.11 8.60 -2.95
CA ARG A 159 27.66 8.35 -1.58
C ARG A 159 27.33 6.88 -1.44
N ARG A 160 27.99 6.21 -0.49
CA ARG A 160 27.68 4.85 -0.10
C ARG A 160 26.55 4.82 0.93
N VAL A 161 25.53 4.01 0.67
CA VAL A 161 24.42 3.72 1.58
C VAL A 161 24.65 2.33 2.17
N GLU A 162 24.76 2.25 3.49
CA GLU A 162 25.12 1.00 4.18
C GLU A 162 23.96 -0.01 4.20
N PRO A 163 24.24 -1.33 4.33
CA PRO A 163 23.26 -2.41 4.15
C PRO A 163 21.98 -2.27 4.99
N TYR A 164 22.12 -1.88 6.26
CA TYR A 164 20.96 -1.63 7.13
C TYR A 164 20.07 -0.51 6.59
N THR A 165 20.68 0.61 6.20
CA THR A 165 19.99 1.75 5.56
C THR A 165 19.37 1.36 4.22
N VAL A 166 20.04 0.53 3.41
CA VAL A 166 19.48 -0.01 2.17
C VAL A 166 18.22 -0.82 2.45
N ALA A 167 18.25 -1.75 3.41
CA ALA A 167 17.07 -2.54 3.80
C ALA A 167 15.94 -1.64 4.31
N ALA A 168 16.25 -0.67 5.19
CA ALA A 168 15.29 0.28 5.73
C ALA A 168 14.65 1.13 4.61
N PHE A 169 15.47 1.64 3.68
CA PHE A 169 15.01 2.46 2.56
C PHE A 169 14.14 1.67 1.60
N ILE A 170 14.45 0.40 1.34
CA ILE A 170 13.59 -0.49 0.55
C ILE A 170 12.22 -0.62 1.22
N ILE A 171 12.20 -0.99 2.50
CA ILE A 171 10.95 -1.22 3.26
C ILE A 171 10.12 0.06 3.35
N VAL A 172 10.73 1.20 3.70
CA VAL A 172 10.02 2.48 3.78
C VAL A 172 9.55 2.93 2.40
N SER A 173 10.32 2.73 1.32
CA SER A 173 9.85 3.02 -0.04
C SER A 173 8.66 2.16 -0.45
N MET A 174 8.62 0.89 -0.03
CA MET A 174 7.46 0.02 -0.26
C MET A 174 6.22 0.57 0.45
N ALA A 175 6.35 0.94 1.74
CA ALA A 175 5.26 1.48 2.56
C ALA A 175 4.79 2.86 2.07
N ASP A 176 5.71 3.76 1.73
CA ASP A 176 5.45 5.09 1.16
C ASP A 176 4.69 4.98 -0.16
N THR A 177 5.17 4.14 -1.07
CA THR A 177 4.58 3.99 -2.41
C THR A 177 3.17 3.43 -2.34
N ILE A 178 2.94 2.38 -1.55
CA ILE A 178 1.60 1.80 -1.42
C ILE A 178 0.64 2.76 -0.72
N GLU A 179 1.09 3.59 0.21
CA GLU A 179 0.21 4.51 0.94
C GLU A 179 -0.33 5.63 0.04
N GLN A 180 0.47 6.13 -0.91
CA GLN A 180 0.16 7.41 -1.54
C GLN A 180 -0.26 7.36 -3.00
N TRP A 181 0.09 6.30 -3.76
CA TRP A 181 0.06 6.38 -5.22
C TRP A 181 -1.31 6.05 -5.85
N PHE A 182 -1.82 6.96 -6.69
CA PHE A 182 -3.08 6.77 -7.44
C PHE A 182 -3.23 7.72 -8.64
N SER A 183 -4.13 7.38 -9.57
CA SER A 183 -4.67 8.21 -10.65
C SER A 183 -3.67 9.18 -11.30
N TRP A 184 -3.76 10.48 -10.98
CA TRP A 184 -2.97 11.53 -11.62
C TRP A 184 -1.46 11.30 -11.46
N GLN A 185 -1.01 10.60 -10.40
CA GLN A 185 0.40 10.25 -10.23
C GLN A 185 0.86 9.23 -11.28
N ASP A 186 0.02 8.26 -11.64
CA ASP A 186 0.32 7.34 -12.75
C ASP A 186 0.38 8.08 -14.08
N ASP A 187 -0.39 9.16 -14.25
CA ASP A 187 -0.38 9.92 -15.51
C ASP A 187 0.87 10.83 -15.61
N ILE A 188 1.17 11.59 -14.54
CA ILE A 188 2.32 12.52 -14.49
C ILE A 188 3.64 11.75 -14.39
N PHE A 189 3.70 10.73 -13.53
CA PHE A 189 4.91 9.95 -13.23
C PHE A 189 4.84 8.55 -13.84
N SER A 190 4.18 8.40 -15.00
CA SER A 190 3.96 7.14 -15.72
C SER A 190 5.19 6.27 -15.95
N ALA A 191 6.38 6.86 -15.96
CA ALA A 191 7.65 6.16 -16.16
C ALA A 191 8.54 6.14 -14.90
N PHE A 192 8.01 6.48 -13.72
CA PHE A 192 8.78 6.41 -12.47
C PHE A 192 9.40 5.01 -12.28
N PRO A 193 10.69 4.92 -11.89
CA PRO A 193 11.55 6.01 -11.44
C PRO A 193 12.28 6.80 -12.54
N GLN A 194 12.13 6.45 -13.83
CA GLN A 194 12.68 7.21 -14.96
C GLN A 194 11.63 8.12 -15.60
N VAL A 195 11.34 9.26 -14.98
CA VAL A 195 10.33 10.21 -15.49
C VAL A 195 10.97 11.14 -16.54
N PRO A 196 10.62 11.04 -17.84
CA PRO A 196 11.14 11.97 -18.84
C PRO A 196 10.51 13.36 -18.67
N GLN A 197 11.32 14.41 -18.81
CA GLN A 197 10.84 15.79 -18.89
C GLN A 197 10.02 15.96 -20.19
N ARG A 198 8.74 16.30 -20.07
CA ARG A 198 7.83 16.53 -21.20
C ARG A 198 7.29 17.96 -21.14
N PRO A 199 7.80 18.91 -21.95
CA PRO A 199 7.24 20.25 -22.00
C PRO A 199 5.82 20.23 -22.57
N GLN A 200 4.85 20.78 -21.84
CA GLN A 200 3.44 20.85 -22.26
C GLN A 200 2.90 22.27 -22.05
N LYS A 201 2.09 22.76 -23.01
CA LYS A 201 1.54 24.14 -22.97
C LYS A 201 0.39 24.33 -21.97
N ALA A 202 -0.31 23.26 -21.58
CA ALA A 202 -1.42 23.28 -20.64
C ALA A 202 -1.49 21.98 -19.84
N HIS A 203 -1.72 22.09 -18.53
CA HIS A 203 -1.76 20.96 -17.59
C HIS A 203 -3.16 20.68 -17.03
N TRP A 204 -4.23 21.03 -17.77
CA TRP A 204 -5.60 21.02 -17.23
C TRP A 204 -6.03 19.68 -16.62
N MET A 205 -5.52 18.56 -17.13
CA MET A 205 -5.78 17.23 -16.57
C MET A 205 -5.31 17.12 -15.11
N ALA A 206 -4.14 17.68 -14.78
CA ALA A 206 -3.62 17.73 -13.41
C ALA A 206 -4.39 18.74 -12.54
N SER A 207 -5.16 19.65 -13.14
CA SER A 207 -6.01 20.61 -12.43
C SER A 207 -7.36 20.02 -11.98
N LEU A 208 -7.75 18.82 -12.46
CA LEU A 208 -9.00 18.15 -12.07
C LEU A 208 -8.83 17.22 -10.85
N TRP A 209 -8.00 17.62 -9.88
CA TRP A 209 -7.78 16.84 -8.67
C TRP A 209 -9.07 16.68 -7.84
N PRO A 210 -9.32 15.52 -7.19
CA PRO A 210 -8.48 14.31 -7.16
C PRO A 210 -8.67 13.39 -8.37
N GLY A 211 -9.49 13.78 -9.33
CA GLY A 211 -9.80 13.00 -10.53
C GLY A 211 -10.60 11.74 -10.19
N PRO A 212 -10.53 10.70 -11.04
CA PRO A 212 -11.29 9.47 -10.85
C PRO A 212 -10.80 8.60 -9.69
N MET A 213 -9.63 8.90 -9.10
CA MET A 213 -9.01 8.11 -8.03
C MET A 213 -8.71 6.65 -8.39
N ARG A 214 -8.50 6.35 -9.68
CA ARG A 214 -8.11 5.02 -10.18
C ARG A 214 -6.87 4.48 -9.42
N PRO A 215 -6.89 3.24 -8.92
CA PRO A 215 -5.71 2.63 -8.31
C PRO A 215 -4.53 2.52 -9.28
N SER A 216 -3.30 2.50 -8.77
CA SER A 216 -2.14 2.36 -9.65
C SER A 216 -2.09 0.98 -10.30
N GLY A 217 -1.80 0.94 -11.60
CA GLY A 217 -1.57 -0.30 -12.36
C GLY A 217 -0.10 -0.64 -12.59
N ARG A 218 0.81 0.00 -11.85
CA ARG A 218 2.27 -0.17 -12.05
C ARG A 218 3.05 -0.29 -10.75
N MET A 219 2.58 0.36 -9.69
CA MET A 219 3.38 0.45 -8.46
C MET A 219 3.49 -0.88 -7.72
N LEU A 220 2.51 -1.78 -7.77
CA LEU A 220 2.60 -3.04 -7.04
C LEU A 220 3.69 -3.96 -7.60
N SER A 221 3.88 -4.02 -8.92
CA SER A 221 4.98 -4.76 -9.54
C SER A 221 6.36 -4.21 -9.13
N GLN A 222 6.47 -2.89 -9.00
CA GLN A 222 7.67 -2.22 -8.51
C GLN A 222 7.90 -2.53 -7.02
N ILE A 223 6.87 -2.43 -6.18
CA ILE A 223 6.95 -2.75 -4.75
C ILE A 223 7.31 -4.23 -4.54
N ALA A 224 6.75 -5.15 -5.35
CA ALA A 224 7.12 -6.56 -5.32
C ALA A 224 8.61 -6.77 -5.69
N SER A 225 9.11 -6.04 -6.69
CA SER A 225 10.52 -6.10 -7.10
C SER A 225 11.47 -5.52 -6.03
N LEU A 226 11.06 -4.44 -5.35
CA LEU A 226 11.75 -3.91 -4.17
C LEU A 226 11.77 -4.95 -3.04
N GLY A 227 10.65 -5.62 -2.79
CA GLY A 227 10.57 -6.72 -1.84
C GLY A 227 11.56 -7.84 -2.17
N LEU A 228 11.61 -8.30 -3.43
CA LEU A 228 12.56 -9.33 -3.86
C LEU A 228 14.02 -8.95 -3.59
N ALA A 229 14.37 -7.65 -3.67
CA ALA A 229 15.72 -7.19 -3.37
C ALA A 229 16.12 -7.42 -1.89
N LEU A 230 15.16 -7.50 -0.95
CA LEU A 230 15.41 -7.86 0.44
C LEU A 230 15.90 -9.31 0.61
N GLN A 231 15.76 -10.16 -0.42
CA GLN A 231 16.31 -11.52 -0.42
C GLN A 231 17.82 -11.55 -0.70
N HIS A 232 18.44 -10.41 -1.02
CA HIS A 232 19.90 -10.32 -1.17
C HIS A 232 20.61 -10.89 0.08
N PRO A 233 21.65 -11.73 -0.06
CA PRO A 233 22.27 -12.43 1.08
C PRO A 233 22.75 -11.51 2.21
N ALA A 234 23.22 -10.32 1.88
CA ALA A 234 23.69 -9.34 2.86
C ALA A 234 22.58 -8.44 3.45
N LEU A 235 21.37 -8.44 2.88
CA LEU A 235 20.23 -7.69 3.40
C LEU A 235 19.25 -8.58 4.19
N LYS A 236 19.14 -9.84 3.78
CA LYS A 236 18.19 -10.80 4.36
C LYS A 236 18.46 -10.99 5.86
N GLY A 237 17.45 -10.70 6.67
CA GLY A 237 17.51 -10.85 8.12
C GLY A 237 18.04 -9.63 8.88
N LEU A 238 18.45 -8.54 8.20
CA LEU A 238 18.79 -7.29 8.87
C LEU A 238 17.57 -6.62 9.51
N LEU A 239 16.41 -6.73 8.84
CA LEU A 239 15.14 -6.17 9.28
C LEU A 239 14.03 -7.22 9.14
N PRO A 240 12.95 -7.15 9.93
CA PRO A 240 11.77 -7.97 9.74
C PRO A 240 11.23 -7.83 8.31
N ILE A 241 10.98 -8.97 7.65
CA ILE A 241 10.53 -8.97 6.25
C ILE A 241 9.04 -8.61 6.18
N PRO A 242 8.62 -7.66 5.33
CA PRO A 242 7.21 -7.35 5.12
C PRO A 242 6.38 -8.60 4.74
N PRO A 243 5.19 -8.82 5.35
CA PRO A 243 4.35 -9.99 5.10
C PRO A 243 3.51 -9.86 3.81
N VAL A 244 4.08 -9.24 2.77
CA VAL A 244 3.46 -9.04 1.45
C VAL A 244 4.23 -9.82 0.39
N PHE A 245 3.57 -10.18 -0.71
CA PHE A 245 4.20 -10.96 -1.80
C PHE A 245 4.90 -12.25 -1.32
N ALA A 246 4.20 -13.01 -0.46
CA ALA A 246 4.72 -14.19 0.23
C ALA A 246 6.04 -13.91 0.98
N HIS A 247 6.05 -12.93 1.88
CA HIS A 247 7.27 -12.52 2.60
C HIS A 247 8.38 -12.08 1.64
N CYS A 248 8.01 -11.27 0.65
CA CYS A 248 8.92 -10.71 -0.33
C CYS A 248 9.72 -11.76 -1.13
N THR A 249 9.14 -12.93 -1.37
CA THR A 249 9.77 -13.99 -2.20
C THR A 249 9.09 -14.17 -3.55
N GLN A 250 7.94 -13.54 -3.78
CA GLN A 250 7.23 -13.60 -5.06
C GLN A 250 7.22 -12.25 -5.76
N GLY A 251 7.39 -12.26 -7.07
CA GLY A 251 7.23 -11.08 -7.91
C GLY A 251 5.80 -10.89 -8.38
N LEU A 252 5.53 -9.72 -8.95
CA LEU A 252 4.33 -9.43 -9.73
C LEU A 252 4.81 -8.81 -11.05
N SER A 253 4.41 -9.37 -12.19
CA SER A 253 4.81 -8.81 -13.47
C SER A 253 4.09 -7.49 -13.73
N ALA A 254 4.76 -6.55 -14.40
CA ALA A 254 4.16 -5.26 -14.76
C ALA A 254 2.91 -5.42 -15.65
N SER A 255 2.86 -6.46 -16.48
CA SER A 255 1.68 -6.75 -17.31
C SER A 255 0.50 -7.26 -16.49
N ALA A 256 0.74 -8.13 -15.50
CA ALA A 256 -0.29 -8.62 -14.61
C ALA A 256 -0.83 -7.52 -13.70
N ASP A 257 0.05 -6.67 -13.16
CA ASP A 257 -0.32 -5.49 -12.36
C ASP A 257 -1.25 -4.55 -13.16
N ALA A 258 -0.83 -4.15 -14.36
CA ALA A 258 -1.60 -3.24 -15.22
C ALA A 258 -2.94 -3.84 -15.66
N ALA A 259 -2.95 -5.12 -16.05
CA ALA A 259 -4.17 -5.81 -16.47
C ALA A 259 -5.15 -5.97 -15.30
N ALA A 260 -4.69 -6.39 -14.12
CA ALA A 260 -5.53 -6.53 -12.94
C ALA A 260 -6.15 -5.20 -12.52
N ALA A 261 -5.36 -4.12 -12.49
CA ALA A 261 -5.85 -2.79 -12.17
C ALA A 261 -6.90 -2.31 -13.18
N SER A 262 -6.69 -2.56 -14.47
CA SER A 262 -7.63 -2.16 -15.53
C SER A 262 -8.96 -2.93 -15.45
N LEU A 263 -8.90 -4.24 -15.20
CA LEU A 263 -10.09 -5.09 -15.04
C LEU A 263 -10.89 -4.72 -13.77
N TYR A 264 -10.19 -4.51 -12.65
CA TYR A 264 -10.83 -3.99 -11.43
C TYR A 264 -11.52 -2.65 -11.71
N TRP A 265 -10.80 -1.72 -12.36
CA TRP A 265 -11.32 -0.38 -12.62
C TRP A 265 -12.53 -0.39 -13.56
N SER A 266 -12.58 -1.26 -14.58
CA SER A 266 -13.74 -1.36 -15.46
C SER A 266 -15.00 -1.82 -14.72
N VAL A 267 -14.88 -2.69 -13.72
CA VAL A 267 -16.02 -3.07 -12.87
C VAL A 267 -16.45 -1.92 -11.98
N ILE A 268 -15.49 -1.21 -11.39
CA ILE A 268 -15.77 -0.05 -10.53
C ILE A 268 -16.46 1.09 -11.28
N GLN A 269 -16.08 1.33 -12.53
CA GLN A 269 -16.73 2.33 -13.39
C GLN A 269 -18.07 1.86 -13.94
N GLN A 270 -18.51 0.64 -13.64
CA GLN A 270 -19.74 0.06 -14.17
C GLN A 270 -19.70 -0.09 -15.70
N ASP A 271 -18.51 -0.34 -16.27
CA ASP A 271 -18.31 -0.56 -17.71
C ASP A 271 -18.70 -2.00 -18.15
N GLN A 272 -19.50 -2.71 -17.35
CA GLN A 272 -20.02 -4.05 -17.63
C GLN A 272 -21.55 -3.99 -17.75
N PRO A 273 -22.21 -4.95 -18.42
CA PRO A 273 -23.65 -5.10 -18.33
C PRO A 273 -24.10 -5.19 -16.87
N LEU A 274 -25.14 -4.42 -16.50
CA LEU A 274 -25.58 -4.28 -15.10
C LEU A 274 -26.81 -5.13 -14.74
N THR A 275 -27.38 -5.84 -15.71
CA THR A 275 -28.57 -6.68 -15.50
C THR A 275 -28.23 -7.97 -14.76
N ASP A 276 -27.11 -8.60 -15.12
CA ASP A 276 -26.63 -9.86 -14.57
C ASP A 276 -25.22 -9.69 -13.98
N LEU A 277 -24.89 -10.51 -12.96
CA LEU A 277 -23.63 -10.42 -12.23
C LEU A 277 -22.48 -11.20 -12.90
N ASP A 278 -22.76 -12.04 -13.88
CA ASP A 278 -21.83 -13.02 -14.45
C ASP A 278 -20.59 -12.37 -15.08
N VAL A 279 -20.78 -11.33 -15.90
CA VAL A 279 -19.67 -10.61 -16.54
C VAL A 279 -18.81 -9.89 -15.52
N ALA A 280 -19.42 -9.13 -14.60
CA ALA A 280 -18.69 -8.42 -13.55
C ALA A 280 -17.92 -9.40 -12.63
N THR A 281 -18.52 -10.55 -12.32
CA THR A 281 -17.88 -11.63 -11.56
C THR A 281 -16.68 -12.18 -12.29
N GLY A 282 -16.82 -12.59 -13.56
CA GLY A 282 -15.71 -13.15 -14.34
C GLY A 282 -14.56 -12.17 -14.55
N VAL A 283 -14.85 -10.87 -14.73
CA VAL A 283 -13.82 -9.82 -14.82
C VAL A 283 -13.05 -9.66 -13.52
N LEU A 284 -13.73 -9.66 -12.36
CA LEU A 284 -13.05 -9.59 -11.06
C LEU A 284 -12.29 -10.87 -10.73
N GLU A 285 -12.81 -12.05 -11.07
CA GLU A 285 -12.11 -13.33 -10.94
C GLU A 285 -10.78 -13.28 -11.72
N GLN A 286 -10.80 -12.76 -12.95
CA GLN A 286 -9.58 -12.58 -13.74
C GLN A 286 -8.63 -11.52 -13.15
N ALA A 287 -9.15 -10.44 -12.56
CA ALA A 287 -8.34 -9.43 -11.88
C ALA A 287 -7.58 -10.05 -10.68
N VAL A 288 -8.29 -10.85 -9.87
CA VAL A 288 -7.71 -11.56 -8.71
C VAL A 288 -6.69 -12.62 -9.16
N GLN A 289 -6.97 -13.34 -10.24
CA GLN A 289 -6.05 -14.32 -10.81
C GLN A 289 -4.70 -13.69 -11.21
N LEU A 290 -4.73 -12.46 -11.75
CA LEU A 290 -3.55 -11.73 -12.19
C LEU A 290 -2.81 -11.06 -11.02
N ASN A 291 -3.55 -10.54 -10.05
CA ASN A 291 -2.98 -9.87 -8.88
C ASN A 291 -3.74 -10.25 -7.60
N PRO A 292 -3.29 -11.31 -6.89
CA PRO A 292 -3.90 -11.71 -5.63
C PRO A 292 -3.40 -10.88 -4.42
N TRP A 293 -2.52 -9.91 -4.61
CA TRP A 293 -1.79 -9.27 -3.51
C TRP A 293 -2.50 -8.06 -2.89
N VAL A 294 -3.67 -7.68 -3.40
CA VAL A 294 -4.49 -6.57 -2.89
C VAL A 294 -5.91 -7.02 -2.57
N GLY A 295 -6.49 -6.43 -1.51
CA GLY A 295 -7.73 -6.91 -0.93
C GLY A 295 -8.99 -6.40 -1.64
N GLU A 296 -8.91 -5.25 -2.30
CA GLU A 296 -10.07 -4.55 -2.84
C GLU A 296 -10.79 -5.32 -3.95
N PRO A 297 -10.11 -5.89 -4.97
CA PRO A 297 -10.78 -6.72 -5.97
C PRO A 297 -11.47 -7.94 -5.34
N GLN A 298 -10.83 -8.54 -4.34
CA GLN A 298 -11.31 -9.74 -3.65
C GLN A 298 -12.51 -9.44 -2.75
N MET A 299 -12.51 -8.28 -2.10
CA MET A 299 -13.63 -7.80 -1.31
C MET A 299 -14.85 -7.51 -2.21
N VAL A 300 -14.66 -6.81 -3.33
CA VAL A 300 -15.77 -6.55 -4.28
C VAL A 300 -16.31 -7.87 -4.84
N LEU A 301 -15.42 -8.82 -5.15
CA LEU A 301 -15.79 -10.16 -5.58
C LEU A 301 -16.62 -10.90 -4.50
N ALA A 302 -16.26 -10.79 -3.22
CA ALA A 302 -17.04 -11.35 -2.12
C ALA A 302 -18.47 -10.77 -2.06
N GLN A 303 -18.63 -9.47 -2.35
CA GLN A 303 -19.95 -8.82 -2.42
C GLN A 303 -20.79 -9.33 -3.60
N LEU A 304 -20.17 -9.57 -4.76
CA LEU A 304 -20.86 -10.18 -5.90
C LEU A 304 -21.28 -11.62 -5.60
N TYR A 305 -20.39 -12.41 -4.99
CA TYR A 305 -20.72 -13.77 -4.56
C TYR A 305 -21.87 -13.82 -3.55
N LEU A 306 -21.91 -12.92 -2.57
CA LEU A 306 -23.05 -12.81 -1.65
C LEU A 306 -24.35 -12.49 -2.38
N SER A 307 -24.31 -11.52 -3.30
CA SER A 307 -25.48 -11.14 -4.12
C SER A 307 -25.97 -12.29 -5.02
N ALA A 308 -25.07 -13.20 -5.40
CA ALA A 308 -25.37 -14.41 -6.17
C ALA A 308 -25.73 -15.63 -5.29
N GLY A 309 -25.80 -15.49 -3.96
CA GLY A 309 -26.07 -16.60 -3.02
C GLY A 309 -24.90 -17.61 -2.87
N ARG A 310 -23.71 -17.28 -3.37
CA ARG A 310 -22.49 -18.11 -3.31
C ARG A 310 -21.74 -17.89 -1.99
N ASN A 311 -22.35 -18.25 -0.87
CA ASN A 311 -21.84 -17.95 0.47
C ASN A 311 -20.44 -18.49 0.76
N ALA A 312 -20.12 -19.70 0.30
CA ALA A 312 -18.80 -20.30 0.51
C ALA A 312 -17.69 -19.54 -0.24
N ASP A 313 -17.94 -19.18 -1.49
CA ASP A 313 -17.00 -18.41 -2.32
C ASP A 313 -16.83 -16.99 -1.77
N ALA A 314 -17.93 -16.37 -1.33
CA ALA A 314 -17.90 -15.07 -0.65
C ALA A 314 -17.04 -15.10 0.61
N LEU A 315 -17.17 -16.14 1.44
CA LEU A 315 -16.39 -16.29 2.65
C LEU A 315 -14.89 -16.45 2.33
N ALA A 316 -14.54 -17.26 1.33
CA ALA A 316 -13.16 -17.43 0.90
C ALA A 316 -12.55 -16.11 0.39
N ALA A 317 -13.28 -15.38 -0.46
CA ALA A 317 -12.83 -14.09 -0.99
C ALA A 317 -12.72 -13.01 0.10
N ALA A 318 -13.67 -12.96 1.04
CA ALA A 318 -13.63 -12.02 2.17
C ALA A 318 -12.47 -12.32 3.13
N ASN A 319 -12.18 -13.60 3.42
CA ASN A 319 -11.04 -13.99 4.24
C ASN A 319 -9.71 -13.57 3.59
N SER A 320 -9.58 -13.79 2.28
CA SER A 320 -8.39 -13.41 1.54
C SER A 320 -8.22 -11.89 1.44
N ALA A 321 -9.32 -11.15 1.23
CA ALA A 321 -9.28 -9.69 1.27
C ALA A 321 -8.84 -9.17 2.64
N LEU A 322 -9.39 -9.72 3.73
CA LEU A 322 -9.00 -9.36 5.10
C LEU A 322 -7.53 -9.67 5.38
N GLN A 323 -7.02 -10.79 4.83
CA GLN A 323 -5.60 -11.12 4.88
C GLN A 323 -4.74 -10.06 4.19
N CYS A 324 -5.10 -9.64 2.97
CA CYS A 324 -4.38 -8.58 2.26
C CYS A 324 -4.41 -7.24 3.03
N PHE A 325 -5.57 -6.83 3.55
CA PHE A 325 -5.65 -5.61 4.36
C PHE A 325 -4.80 -5.70 5.64
N SER A 326 -4.74 -6.87 6.26
CA SER A 326 -3.89 -7.16 7.43
C SER A 326 -2.40 -7.28 7.07
N ALA A 327 -2.05 -7.42 5.80
CA ALA A 327 -0.68 -7.40 5.31
C ALA A 327 -0.18 -6.00 5.01
N TRP A 328 -1.03 -5.16 4.43
CA TRP A 328 -0.61 -3.82 4.03
C TRP A 328 -0.74 -2.80 5.15
N GLY A 329 -1.82 -2.83 5.93
CA GLY A 329 -2.14 -1.73 6.84
C GLY A 329 -2.43 -0.41 6.12
N ASN A 330 -2.71 -0.46 4.81
CA ASN A 330 -3.11 0.65 3.94
C ASN A 330 -3.98 0.11 2.80
N ALA A 331 -4.73 1.00 2.15
CA ALA A 331 -5.57 0.66 1.00
C ALA A 331 -4.76 0.82 -0.29
N TRP A 332 -4.91 -0.05 -1.27
CA TRP A 332 -4.44 0.20 -2.65
C TRP A 332 -5.42 1.09 -3.41
N ASP A 333 -6.73 0.89 -3.22
CA ASP A 333 -7.76 1.80 -3.73
C ASP A 333 -8.02 2.94 -2.73
N LYS A 334 -7.68 4.16 -3.14
CA LYS A 334 -7.71 5.38 -2.31
C LYS A 334 -9.09 6.01 -2.16
N ARG A 335 -10.12 5.50 -2.84
CA ARG A 335 -11.48 6.05 -2.72
C ARG A 335 -12.07 5.84 -1.33
N VAL A 336 -11.59 4.84 -0.61
CA VAL A 336 -12.02 4.48 0.74
C VAL A 336 -10.79 4.24 1.60
N GLN A 337 -10.88 4.62 2.87
CA GLN A 337 -9.80 4.45 3.84
C GLN A 337 -9.65 2.99 4.26
N TRP A 338 -8.44 2.61 4.66
CA TRP A 338 -8.09 1.22 4.98
C TRP A 338 -9.01 0.58 6.04
N ASP A 339 -9.32 1.32 7.10
CA ASP A 339 -10.21 0.90 8.18
C ASP A 339 -11.63 0.65 7.70
N ALA A 340 -12.14 1.48 6.79
CA ALA A 340 -13.45 1.28 6.17
C ALA A 340 -13.48 0.07 5.24
N TRP A 341 -12.41 -0.18 4.46
CA TRP A 341 -12.27 -1.43 3.69
C TRP A 341 -12.26 -2.67 4.59
N VAL A 342 -11.54 -2.63 5.71
CA VAL A 342 -11.51 -3.71 6.71
C VAL A 342 -12.90 -3.92 7.32
N ALA A 343 -13.57 -2.85 7.74
CA ALA A 343 -14.89 -2.93 8.35
C ALA A 343 -15.92 -3.56 7.39
N TRP A 344 -15.96 -3.10 6.14
CA TRP A 344 -16.86 -3.65 5.13
C TRP A 344 -16.56 -5.11 4.83
N THR A 345 -15.28 -5.48 4.70
CA THR A 345 -14.86 -6.88 4.50
C THR A 345 -15.34 -7.79 5.62
N ARG A 346 -15.27 -7.34 6.88
CA ARG A 346 -15.75 -8.12 8.03
C ARG A 346 -17.28 -8.25 8.05
N ILE A 347 -18.00 -7.24 7.59
CA ILE A 347 -19.46 -7.34 7.39
C ILE A 347 -19.76 -8.43 6.35
N LEU A 348 -19.10 -8.40 5.18
CA LEU A 348 -19.27 -9.44 4.16
C LEU A 348 -18.94 -10.83 4.71
N GLN A 349 -17.85 -10.95 5.48
CA GLN A 349 -17.45 -12.21 6.13
C GLN A 349 -18.53 -12.74 7.10
N GLN A 350 -19.13 -11.88 7.94
CA GLN A 350 -20.20 -12.28 8.86
C GLN A 350 -21.47 -12.71 8.11
N HIS A 351 -21.84 -11.97 7.06
CA HIS A 351 -23.01 -12.32 6.26
C HIS A 351 -22.82 -13.60 5.45
N ALA A 352 -21.61 -13.84 4.92
CA ALA A 352 -21.27 -15.08 4.22
C ALA A 352 -21.33 -16.30 5.15
N LYS A 353 -20.88 -16.16 6.41
CA LYS A 353 -20.99 -17.21 7.45
C LYS A 353 -22.44 -17.49 7.84
N ASN A 354 -23.25 -16.44 7.97
CA ASN A 354 -24.60 -16.53 8.51
C ASN A 354 -25.68 -16.76 7.45
N GLY A 355 -25.37 -16.59 6.16
CA GLY A 355 -26.31 -16.73 5.05
C GLY A 355 -27.45 -15.71 5.09
N ASN A 356 -27.19 -14.49 5.58
CA ASN A 356 -28.21 -13.47 5.83
C ASN A 356 -27.92 -12.14 5.11
N TRP A 357 -27.27 -12.21 3.94
CA TRP A 357 -27.09 -11.03 3.09
C TRP A 357 -28.46 -10.46 2.66
N PRO A 358 -28.68 -9.14 2.71
CA PRO A 358 -30.01 -8.61 2.41
C PRO A 358 -30.42 -8.82 0.95
N GLU A 359 -31.62 -9.35 0.73
CA GLU A 359 -32.20 -9.52 -0.63
C GLU A 359 -32.62 -8.20 -1.27
N ARG A 360 -32.83 -7.16 -0.45
CA ARG A 360 -33.29 -5.85 -0.91
C ARG A 360 -32.19 -4.79 -0.76
N LEU A 361 -31.99 -4.01 -1.81
CA LEU A 361 -30.96 -2.96 -1.85
C LEU A 361 -31.11 -1.92 -0.73
N ASP A 362 -32.34 -1.52 -0.40
CA ASP A 362 -32.61 -0.53 0.66
C ASP A 362 -32.21 -1.03 2.06
N LYS A 363 -32.03 -2.34 2.23
CA LYS A 363 -31.62 -2.95 3.50
C LYS A 363 -30.11 -2.96 3.69
N LEU A 364 -29.30 -2.67 2.66
CA LEU A 364 -27.86 -2.48 2.81
C LEU A 364 -27.53 -1.35 3.80
N ASN A 365 -28.37 -0.33 3.92
CA ASN A 365 -28.18 0.73 4.94
C ASN A 365 -28.23 0.22 6.39
N ASN A 366 -28.71 -1.00 6.63
CA ASN A 366 -28.81 -1.58 7.97
C ASN A 366 -27.80 -2.72 8.21
N VAL A 367 -26.88 -2.98 7.29
CA VAL A 367 -25.81 -3.96 7.57
C VAL A 367 -24.83 -3.33 8.54
N ALA A 368 -24.49 -4.08 9.59
CA ALA A 368 -23.60 -3.63 10.63
C ALA A 368 -22.79 -4.81 11.13
N LEU A 369 -21.54 -4.53 11.49
CA LEU A 369 -20.68 -5.50 12.13
C LEU A 369 -21.25 -5.83 13.52
N ARG A 370 -21.53 -7.11 13.76
CA ARG A 370 -21.99 -7.59 15.07
C ARG A 370 -20.79 -7.97 15.94
N PRO A 371 -20.87 -7.86 17.27
CA PRO A 371 -19.88 -8.44 18.16
C PRO A 371 -19.70 -9.93 17.85
N GLU A 372 -18.45 -10.38 17.80
CA GLU A 372 -18.09 -11.80 17.67
C GLU A 372 -18.21 -12.53 19.00
#